data_AF-A0A963B3Z4-F1
#
_entry.id   AF-A0A963B3Z4-F1
#
_cell.length_a   1.000
_cell.length_b   1.000
_cell.length_c   1.000
_cell.angle_alpha   90.00
_cell.angle_beta   90.00
_cell.angle_gamma   90.00
#
_symmetry.space_group_name_H-M   'P 1'
#
loop_
_entity.id
_entity.type
_entity.pdbx_description
1 polymer ?
#
loop_
_entity_poly.entity_id
_entity_poly.type
_entity_poly.pdbx_seq_one_letter_code
_entity_poly.pdbx_strand_id
1 'polypeptide(L)'
;LLLFANSYGMWLVFGGIGWFAMVPAGFIVYRLVLSLMTRMFKQTRTAAQGLTFLRVFSLGRRSDALLSEIAGYWRYLGSVQMITGPDVVNSTVQPHQFLDFLSGRLSSHFIRDTDSLAVSLAQRERAPDPDGRFRINNLFCHEDSWQPALSQLVRAGDVVLMDLRSFSAVNAGCIHELRLLVRQVPCSRFVLVVDATTDKKFLRAILSEAWQQLQPEAPNLARAPEEVAMYRYEGGDAQLRQMTAYLCHAAFA
;
A
#
# COMPACT_ATOMS: atom_id res chain seq x y z
N LEU A 1 47.65 43.24 4.95
CA LEU A 1 47.21 41.84 4.81
C LEU A 1 47.59 40.94 6.00
N LEU A 2 48.78 41.09 6.61
CA LEU A 2 49.23 40.21 7.71
C LEU A 2 48.53 40.42 9.07
N LEU A 3 47.93 41.57 9.33
CA LEU A 3 47.17 41.82 10.57
C LEU A 3 45.74 41.24 10.56
N PHE A 4 45.17 40.98 9.37
CA PHE A 4 43.82 40.42 9.24
C PHE A 4 43.81 38.90 9.40
N ALA A 5 44.92 38.23 9.10
CA ALA A 5 45.07 36.78 9.28
C ALA A 5 45.25 36.39 10.76
N ASN A 6 45.77 37.28 11.59
CA ASN A 6 46.12 36.99 12.98
C ASN A 6 44.91 37.05 13.93
N SER A 7 43.94 37.93 13.67
CA SER A 7 42.72 38.04 14.48
C SER A 7 41.73 36.89 14.27
N TYR A 8 41.69 36.29 13.07
CA TYR A 8 40.85 35.12 12.79
C TYR A 8 41.52 33.79 13.17
N GLY A 9 42.85 33.73 13.18
CA GLY A 9 43.59 32.56 13.69
C GLY A 9 43.39 32.33 15.19
N MET A 10 43.28 33.41 15.99
CA MET A 10 43.05 33.30 17.44
C MET A 10 41.69 32.67 17.80
N TRP A 11 40.63 32.94 17.03
CA TRP A 11 39.31 32.35 17.29
C TRP A 11 39.28 30.83 17.02
N LEU A 12 40.08 30.38 16.07
CA LEU A 12 40.23 28.95 15.72
C LEU A 12 41.10 28.18 16.73
N VAL A 13 42.04 28.87 17.39
CA VAL A 13 42.93 28.27 18.40
C VAL A 13 42.32 28.28 19.81
N PHE A 14 41.55 29.32 20.17
CA PHE A 14 40.84 29.39 21.47
C PHE A 14 39.47 28.71 21.47
N GLY A 15 38.85 28.53 20.30
CA GLY A 15 37.64 27.74 20.13
C GLY A 15 37.95 26.24 20.10
N GLY A 16 38.61 25.73 21.15
CA GLY A 16 39.16 24.37 21.23
C GLY A 16 38.15 23.23 20.97
N ILE A 17 38.59 21.99 21.16
CA ILE A 17 37.85 20.72 20.93
C ILE A 17 36.34 20.75 21.29
N GLY A 18 35.92 21.60 22.23
CA GLY A 18 34.51 21.89 22.53
C GLY A 18 33.63 22.36 21.34
N TRP A 19 34.17 23.04 20.32
CA TRP A 19 33.41 23.38 19.11
C TRP A 19 33.05 22.15 18.28
N PHE A 20 33.95 21.16 18.22
CA PHE A 20 33.63 19.87 17.60
C PHE A 20 32.57 19.10 18.40
N ALA A 21 32.43 19.35 19.70
CA ALA A 21 31.39 18.76 20.53
C ALA A 21 30.02 19.47 20.40
N MET A 22 29.96 20.73 19.92
CA MET A 22 28.70 21.44 19.70
C MET A 22 27.84 20.82 18.59
N VAL A 23 28.46 20.34 17.51
CA VAL A 23 27.74 19.67 16.41
C VAL A 23 27.02 18.39 16.86
N PRO A 24 27.68 17.42 17.53
CA PRO A 24 27.00 16.23 18.04
C PRO A 24 26.06 16.55 19.20
N ALA A 25 26.39 17.51 20.08
CA ALA A 25 25.47 17.93 21.15
C ALA A 25 24.18 18.56 20.58
N GLY A 26 24.29 19.44 19.58
CA GLY A 26 23.17 20.01 18.87
C GLY A 26 22.33 18.95 18.17
N PHE A 27 22.98 17.95 17.55
CA PHE A 27 22.28 16.81 16.93
C PHE A 27 21.53 15.94 17.95
N ILE A 28 22.11 15.69 19.12
CA ILE A 28 21.48 14.96 20.22
C ILE A 28 20.25 15.72 20.74
N VAL A 29 20.38 17.03 20.98
CA VAL A 29 19.25 17.88 21.43
C VAL A 29 18.15 17.91 20.38
N TYR A 30 18.49 18.14 19.10
CA TYR A 30 17.55 18.10 17.98
C TYR A 30 16.79 16.77 17.93
N ARG A 31 17.50 15.64 18.07
CA ARG A 31 16.91 14.30 18.10
C ARG A 31 16.02 14.06 19.31
N LEU A 32 16.40 14.57 20.48
CA LEU A 32 15.58 14.49 21.69
C LEU A 32 14.28 15.29 21.53
N VAL A 33 14.36 16.52 21.01
CA VAL A 33 13.19 17.37 20.75
C VAL A 33 12.26 16.70 19.75
N LEU A 34 12.78 16.17 18.64
CA LEU A 34 11.97 15.40 17.68
C LEU A 34 11.34 14.16 18.30
N SER A 35 12.09 13.40 19.11
CA SER A 35 11.55 12.21 19.77
C SER A 35 10.46 12.54 20.79
N LEU A 36 10.59 13.64 21.53
CA LEU A 36 9.56 14.09 22.46
C LEU A 36 8.34 14.60 21.72
N MET A 37 8.54 15.43 20.70
CA MET A 37 7.46 15.97 19.86
C MET A 37 6.67 14.83 19.22
N THR A 38 7.34 13.85 18.60
CA THR A 38 6.65 12.70 18.00
C THR A 38 5.94 11.81 19.01
N ARG A 39 6.46 11.66 20.24
CA ARG A 39 5.76 10.93 21.31
C ARG A 39 4.52 11.68 21.81
N MET A 40 4.58 13.00 21.92
CA MET A 40 3.46 13.84 22.36
C MET A 40 2.39 14.01 21.28
N PHE A 41 2.80 14.09 20.01
CA PHE A 41 1.93 14.23 18.84
C PHE A 41 1.55 12.89 18.21
N LYS A 42 1.93 11.75 18.81
CA LYS A 42 1.45 10.41 18.40
C LYS A 42 -0.04 10.32 18.70
N GLN A 43 -0.83 10.88 17.80
CA GLN A 43 -2.27 10.79 17.83
C GLN A 43 -2.63 9.33 17.52
N THR A 44 -3.10 8.61 18.52
CA THR A 44 -3.64 7.25 18.39
C THR A 44 -4.89 7.29 17.53
N ARG A 45 -4.72 7.38 16.20
CA ARG A 45 -5.78 7.10 15.24
C ARG A 45 -5.96 5.58 15.21
N THR A 46 -6.82 5.09 16.10
CA THR A 46 -7.07 3.66 16.33
C THR A 46 -7.97 3.01 15.26
N ALA A 47 -8.61 3.79 14.39
CA ALA A 47 -9.46 3.29 13.31
C ALA A 47 -8.88 3.65 11.93
N ALA A 48 -7.69 3.12 11.63
CA ALA A 48 -7.10 3.22 10.30
C ALA A 48 -7.71 2.14 9.40
N GLN A 49 -8.51 2.54 8.41
CA GLN A 49 -9.05 1.60 7.42
C GLN A 49 -8.00 1.31 6.36
N GLY A 50 -7.61 0.04 6.22
CA GLY A 50 -6.64 -0.38 5.23
C GLY A 50 -7.23 -0.35 3.82
N LEU A 51 -6.43 0.04 2.83
CA LEU A 51 -6.74 -0.18 1.42
C LEU A 51 -5.83 -1.29 0.92
N THR A 52 -6.40 -2.40 0.46
CA THR A 52 -5.66 -3.44 -0.25
C THR A 52 -5.76 -3.19 -1.75
N PHE A 53 -4.63 -2.84 -2.37
CA PHE A 53 -4.50 -2.70 -3.81
C PHE A 53 -4.03 -4.02 -4.42
N LEU A 54 -4.90 -4.63 -5.22
CA LEU A 54 -4.60 -5.85 -5.95
C LEU A 54 -4.14 -5.49 -7.37
N ARG A 55 -2.84 -5.66 -7.61
CA ARG A 55 -2.22 -5.36 -8.90
C ARG A 55 -2.30 -6.58 -9.82
N VAL A 56 -2.87 -6.38 -11.00
CA VAL A 56 -2.85 -7.36 -12.09
C VAL A 56 -1.70 -7.04 -13.05
N PHE A 57 -0.94 -8.07 -13.40
CA PHE A 57 0.39 -8.03 -14.01
C PHE A 57 0.54 -7.31 -15.38
N SER A 58 -0.53 -6.85 -16.03
CA SER A 58 -0.47 -6.39 -17.44
C SER A 58 -0.31 -4.87 -17.65
N LEU A 59 -0.46 -4.02 -16.62
CA LEU A 59 -0.60 -2.55 -16.80
C LEU A 59 0.67 -1.72 -16.50
N GLY A 60 1.70 -2.31 -15.89
CA GLY A 60 2.98 -1.64 -15.61
C GLY A 60 2.82 -0.23 -15.02
N ARG A 61 3.44 0.76 -15.69
CA ARG A 61 3.49 2.18 -15.30
C ARG A 61 2.13 2.85 -15.09
N ARG A 62 1.06 2.43 -15.80
CA ARG A 62 -0.27 3.05 -15.64
C ARG A 62 -0.92 2.65 -14.31
N SER A 63 -0.64 1.44 -13.83
CA SER A 63 -1.09 0.98 -12.52
C SER A 63 -0.28 1.65 -11.40
N ASP A 64 1.03 1.84 -11.61
CA ASP A 64 1.89 2.56 -10.65
C ASP A 64 1.47 4.03 -10.48
N ALA A 65 1.09 4.70 -11.57
CA ALA A 65 0.55 6.07 -11.51
C ALA A 65 -0.75 6.14 -10.71
N LEU A 66 -1.71 5.24 -11.01
CA LEU A 66 -2.98 5.15 -10.29
C LEU A 66 -2.76 4.88 -8.79
N LEU A 67 -1.88 3.94 -8.46
CA LEU A 67 -1.53 3.63 -7.09
C LEU A 67 -0.90 4.84 -6.40
N SER A 68 0.08 5.49 -7.02
CA SER A 68 0.76 6.67 -6.45
C SER A 68 -0.23 7.78 -6.15
N GLU A 69 -1.16 8.01 -7.06
CA GLU A 69 -2.25 8.97 -6.93
C GLU A 69 -3.18 8.61 -5.75
N ILE A 70 -3.71 7.40 -5.71
CA ILE A 70 -4.62 6.95 -4.64
C ILE A 70 -3.92 6.93 -3.29
N ALA A 71 -2.69 6.43 -3.23
CA ALA A 71 -1.91 6.38 -2.01
C ALA A 71 -1.64 7.79 -1.46
N GLY A 72 -1.49 8.79 -2.32
CA GLY A 72 -1.39 10.19 -1.91
C GLY A 72 -2.57 10.65 -1.04
N TYR A 73 -3.78 10.21 -1.34
CA TYR A 73 -5.00 10.53 -0.57
C TYR A 73 -5.24 9.54 0.58
N TRP A 74 -5.12 8.24 0.32
CA TRP A 74 -5.47 7.20 1.29
C TRP A 74 -4.53 7.15 2.49
N ARG A 75 -3.26 7.52 2.31
CA ARG A 75 -2.28 7.56 3.41
C ARG A 75 -2.62 8.55 4.53
N TYR A 76 -3.63 9.40 4.37
CA TYR A 76 -4.16 10.21 5.48
C TYR A 76 -5.27 9.50 6.28
N LEU A 77 -5.88 8.47 5.69
CA LEU A 77 -7.01 7.72 6.23
C LEU A 77 -6.58 6.37 6.82
N GLY A 78 -5.65 5.67 6.17
CA GLY A 78 -5.12 4.40 6.65
C GLY A 78 -3.98 3.85 5.79
N SER A 79 -3.46 2.70 6.19
CA SER A 79 -2.36 2.04 5.47
C SER A 79 -2.80 1.52 4.10
N VAL A 80 -1.91 1.58 3.12
CA VAL A 80 -2.14 0.97 1.81
C VAL A 80 -1.32 -0.32 1.75
N GLN A 81 -1.98 -1.45 1.53
CA GLN A 81 -1.34 -2.74 1.30
C GLN A 81 -1.32 -3.02 -0.19
N MET A 82 -0.18 -3.39 -0.72
CA MET A 82 -0.08 -3.95 -2.05
C MET A 82 0.17 -5.44 -1.92
N ILE A 83 -0.61 -6.26 -2.62
CA ILE A 83 -0.28 -7.68 -2.79
C ILE A 83 0.45 -7.80 -4.12
N THR A 84 1.72 -8.24 -4.06
CA THR A 84 2.58 -8.43 -5.23
C THR A 84 2.92 -9.91 -5.36
N GLY A 85 2.63 -10.51 -6.51
CA GLY A 85 3.05 -11.88 -6.82
C GLY A 85 4.54 -12.00 -7.16
N PRO A 86 5.11 -13.21 -7.11
CA PRO A 86 6.55 -13.46 -7.17
C PRO A 86 7.21 -13.05 -8.50
N ASP A 87 6.45 -12.94 -9.60
CA ASP A 87 6.99 -12.61 -10.94
C ASP A 87 7.36 -11.13 -11.16
N VAL A 88 7.16 -10.26 -10.16
CA VAL A 88 7.51 -8.83 -10.21
C VAL A 88 8.87 -8.53 -9.54
N VAL A 89 9.57 -9.53 -9.02
CA VAL A 89 10.90 -9.32 -8.41
C VAL A 89 11.95 -8.92 -9.45
N ASN A 90 11.74 -9.21 -10.73
CA ASN A 90 12.75 -8.98 -11.78
C ASN A 90 12.66 -7.63 -12.52
N SER A 91 11.62 -6.81 -12.34
CA SER A 91 11.45 -5.61 -13.20
C SER A 91 11.13 -4.30 -12.48
N THR A 92 10.86 -4.28 -11.18
CA THR A 92 10.57 -3.00 -10.47
C THR A 92 10.97 -3.05 -9.01
N VAL A 93 12.27 -3.24 -8.75
CA VAL A 93 12.84 -2.95 -7.43
C VAL A 93 13.04 -1.44 -7.34
N GLN A 94 12.26 -0.76 -6.50
CA GLN A 94 12.45 0.68 -6.27
C GLN A 94 13.81 0.92 -5.59
N PRO A 95 14.52 2.04 -5.85
CA PRO A 95 15.89 2.24 -5.35
C PRO A 95 16.06 2.13 -3.83
N HIS A 96 15.03 2.46 -3.05
CA HIS A 96 15.07 2.28 -1.59
C HIS A 96 14.86 0.81 -1.17
N GLN A 97 14.13 0.02 -1.97
CA GLN A 97 13.97 -1.43 -1.78
C GLN A 97 15.24 -2.20 -2.19
N PHE A 98 16.06 -1.64 -3.09
CA PHE A 98 17.36 -2.21 -3.47
C PHE A 98 18.35 -2.25 -2.29
N LEU A 99 18.28 -1.30 -1.36
CA LEU A 99 19.11 -1.29 -0.16
C LEU A 99 18.64 -2.32 0.90
N ASP A 100 17.34 -2.54 1.00
CA ASP A 100 16.79 -3.63 1.81
C ASP A 100 17.11 -5.01 1.21
N PHE A 101 17.27 -5.08 -0.12
CA PHE A 101 17.69 -6.26 -0.87
C PHE A 101 19.15 -6.59 -0.58
N LEU A 102 20.03 -5.59 -0.70
CA LEU A 102 21.46 -5.74 -0.43
C LEU A 102 21.79 -5.95 1.05
N SER A 103 20.95 -5.46 1.98
CA SER A 103 21.16 -5.65 3.41
C SER A 103 20.69 -7.00 3.95
N GLY A 104 20.18 -7.89 3.10
CA GLY A 104 19.67 -9.21 3.52
C GLY A 104 18.40 -9.15 4.38
N ARG A 105 17.69 -8.01 4.38
CA ARG A 105 16.45 -7.80 5.14
C ARG A 105 15.18 -7.98 4.30
N LEU A 106 15.32 -8.11 2.98
CA LEU A 106 14.20 -8.52 2.12
C LEU A 106 13.88 -10.02 2.24
N SER A 107 14.88 -10.88 2.52
CA SER A 107 14.66 -12.31 2.75
C SER A 107 13.88 -12.61 4.03
N SER A 108 13.88 -11.70 5.02
CA SER A 108 13.02 -11.79 6.21
C SER A 108 11.58 -11.31 5.98
N HIS A 109 11.25 -10.81 4.79
CA HIS A 109 9.89 -10.42 4.39
C HIS A 109 9.29 -11.34 3.32
N PHE A 110 9.95 -12.45 2.98
CA PHE A 110 9.33 -13.54 2.24
C PHE A 110 8.48 -14.37 3.21
N ILE A 111 7.18 -14.10 3.20
CA ILE A 111 6.18 -14.86 3.93
C ILE A 111 6.13 -16.26 3.28
N ARG A 112 6.86 -17.21 3.85
CA ARG A 112 6.81 -18.63 3.47
C ARG A 112 5.68 -19.38 4.17
N ASP A 113 5.08 -18.79 5.21
CA ASP A 113 4.18 -19.51 6.11
C ASP A 113 3.02 -18.62 6.61
N THR A 114 1.86 -19.22 6.80
CA THR A 114 0.58 -18.54 7.17
C THR A 114 0.63 -17.91 8.54
N ASP A 115 1.47 -18.43 9.44
CA ASP A 115 1.67 -17.87 10.78
C ASP A 115 2.59 -16.63 10.76
N SER A 116 3.61 -16.62 9.88
CA SER A 116 4.47 -15.44 9.67
C SER A 116 3.71 -14.26 9.04
N LEU A 117 2.72 -14.56 8.20
CA LEU A 117 1.78 -13.59 7.64
C LEU A 117 0.93 -12.96 8.74
N ALA A 118 0.35 -13.76 9.63
CA ALA A 118 -0.46 -13.27 10.73
C ALA A 118 0.36 -12.41 11.72
N VAL A 119 1.62 -12.77 11.98
CA VAL A 119 2.53 -11.96 12.81
C VAL A 119 2.94 -10.67 12.10
N SER A 120 3.24 -10.70 10.80
CA SER A 120 3.56 -9.49 10.01
C SER A 120 2.35 -8.56 9.87
N LEU A 121 1.14 -9.14 9.73
CA LEU A 121 -0.13 -8.41 9.73
C LEU A 121 -0.52 -7.93 11.15
N ALA A 122 -0.15 -8.63 12.22
CA ALA A 122 -0.36 -8.18 13.60
C ALA A 122 0.63 -7.10 14.02
N GLN A 123 1.86 -7.14 13.50
CA GLN A 123 2.87 -6.09 13.60
C GLN A 123 2.59 -4.89 12.68
N ARG A 124 1.44 -4.87 11.98
CA ARG A 124 0.94 -3.69 11.27
C ARG A 124 1.09 -2.48 12.18
N GLU A 125 2.02 -1.59 11.83
CA GLU A 125 2.02 -0.23 12.30
C GLU A 125 0.79 0.45 11.67
N ARG A 126 -0.39 0.19 12.26
CA ARG A 126 -1.61 0.98 12.10
C ARG A 126 -1.48 2.34 12.78
N ALA A 127 -0.28 2.66 13.28
CA ALA A 127 0.04 4.00 13.70
C ALA A 127 0.51 4.78 12.47
N PRO A 128 0.04 6.02 12.29
CA PRO A 128 0.67 6.90 11.33
C PRO A 128 2.15 7.12 11.71
N ASP A 129 2.98 7.36 10.71
CA ASP A 129 4.34 7.84 10.88
C ASP A 129 4.33 9.21 11.61
N PRO A 130 5.49 9.66 12.11
CA PRO A 130 5.64 11.00 12.71
C PRO A 130 5.07 12.18 11.89
N ASP A 131 4.96 12.03 10.57
CA ASP A 131 4.37 13.01 9.66
C ASP A 131 2.83 12.94 9.58
N GLY A 132 2.20 12.03 10.34
CA GLY A 132 0.76 11.81 10.36
C GLY A 132 0.24 10.92 9.22
N ARG A 133 1.11 10.41 8.35
CA ARG A 133 0.73 9.57 7.21
C ARG A 133 0.92 8.10 7.52
N PHE A 134 0.03 7.27 7.02
CA PHE A 134 0.16 5.82 7.08
C PHE A 134 1.13 5.31 6.01
N ARG A 135 1.75 4.15 6.28
CA ARG A 135 2.71 3.50 5.38
C ARG A 135 2.02 2.77 4.22
N ILE A 136 2.76 2.62 3.14
CA ILE A 136 2.46 1.68 2.06
C ILE A 136 3.26 0.41 2.35
N ASN A 137 2.59 -0.73 2.52
CA ASN A 137 3.24 -2.01 2.78
C ASN A 137 3.10 -2.92 1.56
N ASN A 138 4.21 -3.52 1.13
CA ASN A 138 4.20 -4.52 0.06
C ASN A 138 4.21 -5.91 0.68
N LEU A 139 3.13 -6.66 0.48
CA LEU A 139 3.00 -8.06 0.84
C LEU A 139 3.47 -8.90 -0.34
N PHE A 140 4.69 -9.42 -0.23
CA PHE A 140 5.23 -10.40 -1.18
C PHE A 140 4.66 -11.77 -0.79
N CYS A 141 3.68 -12.22 -1.56
CA CYS A 141 3.07 -13.53 -1.34
C CYS A 141 3.54 -14.48 -2.44
N HIS A 142 3.96 -15.69 -2.06
CA HIS A 142 4.11 -16.79 -3.02
C HIS A 142 2.73 -17.24 -3.55
N GLU A 143 2.73 -17.98 -4.67
CA GLU A 143 1.52 -18.45 -5.38
C GLU A 143 0.47 -19.11 -4.47
N ASP A 144 0.89 -19.76 -3.37
CA ASP A 144 -0.01 -20.46 -2.46
C ASP A 144 -0.39 -19.66 -1.19
N SER A 145 0.29 -18.54 -0.91
CA SER A 145 0.15 -17.80 0.37
C SER A 145 -0.67 -16.51 0.29
N TRP A 146 -1.05 -16.07 -0.92
CA TRP A 146 -1.79 -14.81 -1.09
C TRP A 146 -3.28 -14.91 -0.72
N GLN A 147 -3.90 -16.09 -0.88
CA GLN A 147 -5.30 -16.30 -0.53
C GLN A 147 -5.59 -16.09 0.97
N PRO A 148 -4.83 -16.73 1.89
CA PRO A 148 -5.01 -16.46 3.32
C PRO A 148 -4.64 -15.02 3.70
N ALA A 149 -3.70 -14.38 3.01
CA ALA A 149 -3.39 -12.96 3.20
C ALA A 149 -4.59 -12.08 2.86
N LEU A 150 -5.16 -12.23 1.67
CA LEU A 150 -6.33 -11.48 1.24
C LEU A 150 -7.52 -11.67 2.20
N SER A 151 -7.78 -12.91 2.60
CA SER A 151 -8.81 -13.22 3.60
C SER A 151 -8.59 -12.49 4.93
N GLN A 152 -7.35 -12.46 5.44
CA GLN A 152 -7.04 -11.76 6.69
C GLN A 152 -7.16 -10.24 6.56
N LEU A 153 -6.74 -9.66 5.44
CA LEU A 153 -6.87 -8.23 5.16
C LEU A 153 -8.33 -7.79 5.16
N VAL A 154 -9.18 -8.58 4.50
CA VAL A 154 -10.62 -8.30 4.41
C VAL A 154 -11.28 -8.47 5.77
N ARG A 155 -10.92 -9.50 6.55
CA ARG A 155 -11.39 -9.65 7.95
C ARG A 155 -10.93 -8.51 8.85
N ALA A 156 -9.77 -7.91 8.57
CA ALA A 156 -9.27 -6.74 9.29
C ALA A 156 -10.00 -5.44 8.93
N GLY A 157 -10.93 -5.48 7.97
CA GLY A 157 -11.69 -4.32 7.52
C GLY A 157 -11.00 -3.54 6.42
N ASP A 158 -10.13 -4.16 5.63
CA ASP A 158 -9.57 -3.48 4.47
C ASP A 158 -10.61 -3.45 3.31
N VAL A 159 -10.61 -2.37 2.52
CA VAL A 159 -11.29 -2.34 1.21
C VAL A 159 -10.32 -2.81 0.16
N VAL A 160 -10.79 -3.62 -0.79
CA VAL A 160 -9.97 -4.09 -1.90
C VAL A 160 -10.24 -3.26 -3.15
N LEU A 161 -9.19 -2.73 -3.76
CA LEU A 161 -9.25 -2.11 -5.08
C LEU A 161 -8.48 -2.99 -6.06
N MET A 162 -9.14 -3.45 -7.12
CA MET A 162 -8.53 -4.24 -8.18
C MET A 162 -8.51 -3.46 -9.49
N ASP A 163 -7.33 -3.31 -10.07
CA ASP A 163 -7.14 -2.63 -11.36
C ASP A 163 -7.36 -3.61 -12.53
N LEU A 164 -8.47 -3.46 -13.25
CA LEU A 164 -8.87 -4.28 -14.41
C LEU A 164 -8.84 -3.48 -15.72
N ARG A 165 -8.14 -2.34 -15.77
CA ARG A 165 -7.98 -1.59 -17.03
C ARG A 165 -7.29 -2.48 -18.08
N SER A 166 -7.72 -2.39 -19.33
CA SER A 166 -7.25 -3.28 -20.42
C SER A 166 -7.50 -4.78 -20.23
N PHE A 167 -8.37 -5.17 -19.28
CA PHE A 167 -8.80 -6.56 -19.12
C PHE A 167 -9.64 -7.02 -20.31
N SER A 168 -9.26 -8.16 -20.88
CA SER A 168 -9.93 -8.77 -22.03
C SER A 168 -9.58 -10.27 -22.09
N ALA A 169 -10.19 -11.01 -23.02
CA ALA A 169 -9.85 -12.42 -23.24
C ALA A 169 -8.37 -12.65 -23.59
N VAL A 170 -7.68 -11.64 -24.16
CA VAL A 170 -6.25 -11.69 -24.48
C VAL A 170 -5.39 -11.38 -23.24
N ASN A 171 -5.91 -10.57 -22.31
CA ASN A 171 -5.22 -10.13 -21.09
C ASN A 171 -5.96 -10.65 -19.84
N ALA A 172 -6.16 -11.96 -19.79
CA ALA A 172 -7.01 -12.65 -18.82
C ALA A 172 -6.25 -13.14 -17.56
N GLY A 173 -5.02 -12.67 -17.35
CA GLY A 173 -4.12 -13.16 -16.30
C GLY A 173 -4.60 -12.95 -14.86
N CYS A 174 -5.70 -12.23 -14.64
CA CYS A 174 -6.29 -12.00 -13.32
C CYS A 174 -7.62 -12.69 -13.06
N ILE A 175 -8.06 -13.60 -13.94
CA ILE A 175 -9.33 -14.31 -13.74
C ILE A 175 -9.33 -15.10 -12.43
N HIS A 176 -8.19 -15.70 -12.08
CA HIS A 176 -8.07 -16.48 -10.85
C HIS A 176 -8.24 -15.58 -9.60
N GLU A 177 -7.57 -14.44 -9.60
CA GLU A 177 -7.64 -13.39 -8.57
C GLU A 177 -9.05 -12.83 -8.44
N LEU A 178 -9.70 -12.55 -9.56
CA LEU A 178 -11.06 -12.06 -9.60
C LEU A 178 -12.03 -13.10 -9.01
N ARG A 179 -11.90 -14.38 -9.39
CA ARG A 179 -12.71 -15.47 -8.82
C ARG A 179 -12.49 -15.61 -7.32
N LEU A 180 -11.27 -15.44 -6.84
CA LEU A 180 -11.01 -15.49 -5.39
C LEU A 180 -11.65 -14.31 -4.66
N LEU A 181 -11.57 -13.09 -5.22
CA LEU A 181 -12.25 -11.93 -4.63
C LEU A 181 -13.74 -12.19 -4.47
N VAL A 182 -14.38 -12.70 -5.52
CA VAL A 182 -15.80 -13.07 -5.49
C VAL A 182 -16.11 -14.12 -4.43
N ARG A 183 -15.21 -15.08 -4.20
CA ARG A 183 -15.41 -16.16 -3.23
C ARG A 183 -15.14 -15.76 -1.78
N GLN A 184 -14.25 -14.80 -1.53
CA GLN A 184 -13.74 -14.53 -0.18
C GLN A 184 -14.06 -13.12 0.35
N VAL A 185 -14.40 -12.18 -0.53
CA VAL A 185 -14.55 -10.77 -0.17
C VAL A 185 -15.99 -10.32 -0.42
N PRO A 186 -16.70 -9.76 0.59
CA PRO A 186 -18.01 -9.19 0.37
C PRO A 186 -17.99 -8.15 -0.77
N CYS A 187 -18.94 -8.19 -1.69
CA CYS A 187 -18.99 -7.30 -2.86
C CYS A 187 -19.08 -5.80 -2.50
N SER A 188 -19.56 -5.47 -1.30
CA SER A 188 -19.55 -4.11 -0.76
C SER A 188 -18.15 -3.60 -0.39
N ARG A 189 -17.17 -4.50 -0.20
CA ARG A 189 -15.80 -4.19 0.24
C ARG A 189 -14.76 -4.29 -0.86
N PHE A 190 -15.15 -4.55 -2.11
CA PHE A 190 -14.20 -4.51 -3.22
C PHE A 190 -14.70 -3.71 -4.41
N VAL A 191 -13.78 -3.00 -5.06
CA VAL A 191 -14.04 -2.10 -6.18
C VAL A 191 -13.15 -2.49 -7.34
N LEU A 192 -13.75 -2.60 -8.53
CA LEU A 192 -13.07 -2.91 -9.77
C LEU A 192 -12.86 -1.63 -10.58
N VAL A 193 -11.62 -1.30 -10.90
CA VAL A 193 -11.30 -0.17 -11.79
C VAL A 193 -11.30 -0.65 -13.24
N VAL A 194 -12.09 0.01 -14.08
CA VAL A 194 -12.20 -0.28 -15.51
C VAL A 194 -11.97 0.98 -16.33
N ASP A 195 -11.64 0.83 -17.61
CA ASP A 195 -11.47 1.93 -18.57
C ASP A 195 -12.20 1.64 -19.89
N ALA A 196 -11.99 2.49 -20.90
CA ALA A 196 -12.52 2.29 -22.24
C ALA A 196 -11.98 1.03 -22.93
N THR A 197 -10.80 0.54 -22.52
CA THR A 197 -10.12 -0.62 -23.12
C THR A 197 -10.53 -1.95 -22.49
N THR A 198 -11.31 -1.90 -21.40
CA THR A 198 -11.80 -3.07 -20.68
C THR A 198 -12.98 -3.72 -21.40
N ASP A 199 -12.88 -5.02 -21.70
CA ASP A 199 -14.00 -5.80 -22.20
C ASP A 199 -15.00 -6.11 -21.08
N LYS A 200 -15.99 -5.23 -20.94
CA LYS A 200 -17.04 -5.34 -19.92
C LYS A 200 -17.96 -6.56 -20.12
N LYS A 201 -18.13 -7.03 -21.35
CA LYS A 201 -18.96 -8.21 -21.63
C LYS A 201 -18.25 -9.45 -21.12
N PHE A 202 -16.97 -9.58 -21.45
CA PHE A 202 -16.13 -10.65 -20.93
C PHE A 202 -16.03 -10.61 -19.41
N LEU A 203 -15.79 -9.43 -18.81
CA LEU A 203 -15.76 -9.26 -17.35
C LEU A 203 -17.05 -9.74 -16.67
N ARG A 204 -18.22 -9.32 -17.18
CA ARG A 204 -19.51 -9.76 -16.63
C ARG A 204 -19.74 -11.26 -16.75
N ALA A 205 -19.29 -11.88 -17.85
CA ALA A 205 -19.37 -13.33 -18.02
C ALA A 205 -18.53 -14.04 -16.95
N ILE A 206 -17.29 -13.60 -16.71
CA ILE A 206 -16.42 -14.16 -15.67
C ILE A 206 -17.00 -13.96 -14.27
N LEU A 207 -17.56 -12.78 -13.97
CA LEU A 207 -18.24 -12.55 -12.68
C LEU A 207 -19.43 -13.50 -12.54
N SER A 208 -20.30 -13.59 -13.55
CA SER A 208 -21.46 -14.48 -13.51
C SER A 208 -21.07 -15.95 -13.28
N GLU A 209 -20.03 -16.42 -13.98
CA GLU A 209 -19.45 -17.75 -13.78
C GLU A 209 -18.90 -17.93 -12.36
N ALA A 210 -18.17 -16.95 -11.83
CA ALA A 210 -17.64 -16.98 -10.48
C ALA A 210 -18.75 -17.07 -9.42
N TRP A 211 -19.87 -16.36 -9.63
CA TRP A 211 -21.05 -16.41 -8.78
C TRP A 211 -21.75 -17.77 -8.80
N GLN A 212 -21.87 -18.39 -9.98
CA GLN A 212 -22.46 -19.73 -10.11
C GLN A 212 -21.64 -20.81 -9.41
N GLN A 213 -20.33 -20.59 -9.25
CA GLN A 213 -19.41 -21.51 -8.58
C GLN A 213 -19.20 -21.18 -7.09
N LEU A 214 -20.01 -20.28 -6.51
CA LEU A 214 -19.93 -19.97 -5.10
C LEU A 214 -20.33 -21.17 -4.24
N GLN A 215 -19.56 -21.38 -3.17
CA GLN A 215 -19.90 -22.35 -2.14
C GLN A 215 -20.93 -21.76 -1.17
N PRO A 216 -21.71 -22.59 -0.46
CA PRO A 216 -22.72 -22.14 0.49
C PRO A 216 -22.21 -21.18 1.59
N GLU A 217 -20.93 -21.25 1.93
CA GLU A 217 -20.28 -20.42 2.96
C GLU A 217 -19.75 -19.09 2.42
N ALA A 218 -19.86 -18.84 1.11
CA ALA A 218 -19.30 -17.64 0.49
C ALA A 218 -20.08 -16.37 0.88
N PRO A 219 -19.39 -15.24 1.14
CA PRO A 219 -20.01 -14.00 1.60
C PRO A 219 -20.95 -13.36 0.56
N ASN A 220 -20.80 -13.73 -0.72
CA ASN A 220 -21.56 -13.17 -1.84
C ASN A 220 -22.71 -14.07 -2.32
N LEU A 221 -23.01 -15.18 -1.63
CA LEU A 221 -24.03 -16.13 -2.08
C LEU A 221 -25.43 -15.49 -2.20
N ALA A 222 -25.78 -14.59 -1.29
CA ALA A 222 -27.06 -13.88 -1.28
C ALA A 222 -27.05 -12.58 -2.11
N ARG A 223 -26.00 -12.36 -2.92
CA ARG A 223 -25.76 -11.12 -3.67
C ARG A 223 -25.69 -11.41 -5.15
N ALA A 224 -25.95 -10.39 -5.96
CA ALA A 224 -25.87 -10.49 -7.42
C ALA A 224 -24.51 -9.95 -7.95
N PRO A 225 -23.99 -10.49 -9.06
CA PRO A 225 -22.78 -9.97 -9.72
C PRO A 225 -22.84 -8.47 -10.05
N GLU A 226 -24.04 -7.93 -10.28
CA GLU A 226 -24.29 -6.53 -10.59
C GLU A 226 -24.08 -5.59 -9.40
N GLU A 227 -24.08 -6.12 -8.17
CA GLU A 227 -23.79 -5.35 -6.96
C GLU A 227 -22.29 -5.04 -6.80
N VAL A 228 -21.44 -5.63 -7.64
CA VAL A 228 -20.01 -5.32 -7.66
C VAL A 228 -19.79 -3.90 -8.14
N ALA A 229 -19.12 -3.11 -7.31
CA ALA A 229 -18.69 -1.77 -7.62
C ALA A 229 -17.71 -1.75 -8.80
N MET A 230 -18.13 -1.20 -9.94
CA MET A 230 -17.28 -0.96 -11.10
C MET A 230 -17.07 0.54 -11.29
N TYR A 231 -15.84 1.00 -11.08
CA TYR A 231 -15.48 2.40 -11.24
C TYR A 231 -14.73 2.62 -12.55
N ARG A 232 -15.25 3.52 -13.41
CA ARG A 232 -14.57 3.88 -14.65
C ARG A 232 -13.52 4.96 -14.39
N TYR A 233 -12.26 4.66 -14.67
CA TYR A 233 -11.14 5.60 -14.53
C TYR A 233 -10.38 5.76 -15.85
N GLU A 234 -10.45 6.95 -16.43
CA GLU A 234 -9.71 7.33 -17.65
C GLU A 234 -8.52 8.26 -17.34
N GLY A 235 -8.42 8.74 -16.09
CA GLY A 235 -7.42 9.70 -15.67
C GLY A 235 -8.03 11.01 -15.16
N GLY A 236 -7.28 11.71 -14.33
CA GLY A 236 -7.56 13.09 -13.91
C GLY A 236 -8.11 13.23 -12.49
N ASP A 237 -7.75 14.36 -11.86
CA ASP A 237 -8.01 14.64 -10.45
C ASP A 237 -9.47 14.52 -10.02
N ALA A 238 -10.41 14.94 -10.86
CA ALA A 238 -11.83 14.90 -10.53
C ALA A 238 -12.32 13.44 -10.37
N GLN A 239 -11.94 12.57 -11.32
CA GLN A 239 -12.27 11.15 -11.25
C GLN A 239 -11.53 10.46 -10.10
N LEU A 240 -10.28 10.85 -9.82
CA LEU A 240 -9.52 10.32 -8.70
C LEU A 240 -10.18 10.64 -7.34
N ARG A 241 -10.66 11.87 -7.15
CA ARG A 241 -11.38 12.26 -5.93
C ARG A 241 -12.69 11.50 -5.77
N GLN A 242 -13.45 11.35 -6.85
CA GLN A 242 -14.70 10.59 -6.82
C GLN A 242 -14.47 9.11 -6.53
N MET A 243 -13.42 8.50 -7.10
CA MET A 243 -13.02 7.13 -6.77
C MET A 243 -12.61 7.00 -5.30
N THR A 244 -11.83 7.95 -4.79
CA THR A 244 -11.41 7.96 -3.38
C THR A 244 -12.62 8.09 -2.45
N ALA A 245 -13.58 8.94 -2.78
CA ALA A 245 -14.83 9.06 -2.02
C ALA A 245 -15.63 7.75 -2.03
N TYR A 246 -15.67 7.05 -3.17
CA TYR A 246 -16.31 5.75 -3.29
C TYR A 246 -15.61 4.69 -2.41
N LEU A 247 -14.27 4.66 -2.43
CA LEU A 247 -13.48 3.79 -1.57
C LEU A 247 -13.68 4.08 -0.08
N CYS A 248 -13.80 5.35 0.30
CA CYS A 248 -14.16 5.73 1.66
C CYS A 248 -15.54 5.18 2.04
N HIS A 249 -16.54 5.31 1.16
CA HIS A 249 -17.86 4.75 1.43
C HIS A 249 -17.81 3.23 1.63
N ALA A 250 -17.10 2.51 0.76
CA ALA A 250 -16.91 1.06 0.87
C ALA A 250 -16.13 0.64 2.14
N ALA A 251 -15.26 1.51 2.65
CA ALA A 251 -14.50 1.24 3.86
C ALA A 251 -15.37 1.36 5.10
N PHE A 252 -16.10 2.48 5.21
CA PHE A 252 -16.85 2.87 6.40
C PHE A 252 -18.33 2.43 6.40
N ALA A 253 -18.77 1.64 5.40
CA ALA A 253 -20.10 1.02 5.34
C ALA A 253 -20.18 -0.29 6.13
#